data_AF-A0A6A6QAJ5-F1
#
_entry.id   AF-A0A6A6QAJ5-F1
#
_cell.length_a   1.000
_cell.length_b   1.000
_cell.length_c   1.000
_cell.angle_alpha   90.00
_cell.angle_beta   90.00
_cell.angle_gamma   90.00
#
_symmetry.space_group_name_H-M   'P 1'
#
loop_
_entity.id
_entity.type
_entity.pdbx_description
1 polymer ?
#
loop_
_entity_poly.entity_id
_entity_poly.type
_entity_poly.pdbx_seq_one_letter_code
_entity_poly.pdbx_strand_id
1 'polypeptide(L)'
;MTVPEPHGIGTVQLSKIDSGVFPPKSSTTWATRDDETLMSARASGLNWQPIAAKHFPSRTANACRKRHERLMERKNAEDWDGVKLETLAMEYMNVRREMWIVLSNRVGEKWTIVEAKCMEKGLKSLQQAHRSAQRKERGNSVGDSGIGIGFPDAGYESDNSHISERSDGHALPGQH
;
A
#
# COMPACT_ATOMS: atom_id res chain seq x y z
N MET A 1 -47.56 21.61 59.43
CA MET A 1 -47.69 20.15 59.63
C MET A 1 -48.85 19.68 58.76
N THR A 2 -48.73 18.47 58.20
CA THR A 2 -49.55 17.83 57.15
C THR A 2 -49.02 17.98 55.72
N VAL A 3 -48.40 16.90 55.24
CA VAL A 3 -48.29 16.54 53.81
C VAL A 3 -48.40 14.99 53.72
N PRO A 4 -49.04 14.42 52.68
CA PRO A 4 -49.78 13.15 52.72
C PRO A 4 -49.04 11.91 52.16
N GLU A 5 -49.65 10.74 52.37
CA GLU A 5 -49.24 9.40 51.91
C GLU A 5 -48.96 9.29 50.39
N PRO A 6 -48.01 8.44 49.97
CA PRO A 6 -47.77 8.16 48.56
C PRO A 6 -48.75 7.11 48.01
N HIS A 7 -49.41 7.49 46.92
CA HIS A 7 -50.30 6.69 46.11
C HIS A 7 -49.57 5.52 45.42
N GLY A 8 -50.26 4.38 45.34
CA GLY A 8 -49.78 3.13 44.76
C GLY A 8 -49.35 3.25 43.30
N ILE A 9 -48.22 2.63 42.98
CA ILE A 9 -47.75 2.44 41.61
C ILE A 9 -48.17 1.04 41.16
N GLY A 10 -48.99 1.00 40.12
CA GLY A 10 -49.44 -0.19 39.44
C GLY A 10 -48.30 -0.98 38.80
N THR A 11 -48.46 -2.29 38.84
CA THR A 11 -47.65 -3.33 38.22
C THR A 11 -47.44 -3.10 36.71
N VAL A 12 -46.19 -3.13 36.26
CA VAL A 12 -45.86 -3.45 34.87
C VAL A 12 -45.06 -4.74 34.84
N GLN A 13 -45.66 -5.75 34.22
CA GLN A 13 -45.10 -7.08 33.98
C GLN A 13 -43.78 -6.99 33.21
N LEU A 14 -42.72 -7.55 33.79
CA LEU A 14 -41.44 -7.76 33.13
C LEU A 14 -41.58 -8.95 32.18
N SER A 15 -41.89 -8.67 30.91
CA SER A 15 -41.83 -9.68 29.85
C SER A 15 -40.39 -10.13 29.66
N LYS A 16 -40.18 -11.44 29.75
CA LYS A 16 -38.91 -12.12 29.44
C LYS A 16 -38.47 -11.70 28.04
N ILE A 17 -37.32 -11.05 27.96
CA ILE A 17 -36.65 -10.79 26.69
C ILE A 17 -36.05 -12.12 26.24
N ASP A 18 -36.61 -12.63 25.14
CA ASP A 18 -36.08 -13.73 24.36
C ASP A 18 -34.59 -13.50 24.09
N SER A 19 -33.79 -14.54 24.33
CA SER A 19 -32.37 -14.58 24.03
C SER A 19 -32.17 -14.71 22.51
N GLY A 20 -32.60 -13.68 21.79
CA GLY A 20 -32.35 -13.50 20.37
C GLY A 20 -30.85 -13.37 20.15
N VAL A 21 -30.31 -14.34 19.43
CA VAL A 21 -28.94 -14.42 18.92
C VAL A 21 -28.51 -13.06 18.35
N PHE A 22 -27.81 -12.26 19.15
CA PHE A 22 -27.02 -11.15 18.62
C PHE A 22 -25.92 -11.77 17.76
N PRO A 23 -25.70 -11.30 16.51
CA PRO A 23 -24.59 -11.79 15.72
C PRO A 23 -23.31 -11.60 16.54
N PRO A 24 -22.45 -12.63 16.65
CA PRO A 24 -21.26 -12.56 17.50
C PRO A 24 -20.47 -11.32 17.09
N LYS A 25 -20.23 -10.44 18.06
CA LYS A 25 -19.40 -9.24 17.90
C LYS A 25 -18.12 -9.72 17.21
N SER A 26 -17.81 -9.13 16.04
CA SER A 26 -16.65 -9.52 15.24
C SER A 26 -15.45 -9.63 16.17
N SER A 27 -14.86 -10.83 16.26
CA SER A 27 -13.74 -11.03 17.15
C SER A 27 -12.57 -10.19 16.63
N THR A 28 -12.31 -9.07 17.29
CA THR A 28 -11.26 -8.12 16.90
C THR A 28 -9.87 -8.76 16.99
N THR A 29 -9.71 -9.78 17.82
CA THR A 29 -8.45 -10.46 18.07
C THR A 29 -8.28 -11.68 17.15
N TRP A 30 -7.28 -11.62 16.26
CA TRP A 30 -6.87 -12.75 15.41
C TRP A 30 -6.09 -13.78 16.24
N ALA A 31 -6.48 -15.05 16.15
CA ALA A 31 -5.74 -16.15 16.78
C ALA A 31 -4.68 -16.73 15.81
N THR A 32 -3.63 -17.37 16.33
CA THR A 32 -2.58 -18.00 15.50
C THR A 32 -3.16 -19.05 14.54
N ARG A 33 -4.13 -19.86 15.00
CA ARG A 33 -4.83 -20.83 14.13
C ARG A 33 -5.60 -20.17 12.97
N ASP A 34 -6.12 -18.96 13.22
CA ASP A 34 -6.85 -18.19 12.21
C ASP A 34 -5.86 -17.70 11.16
N ASP A 35 -4.65 -17.29 11.59
CA ASP A 35 -3.58 -16.89 10.68
C ASP A 35 -3.12 -18.05 9.81
N GLU A 36 -2.90 -19.24 10.37
CA GLU A 36 -2.54 -20.44 9.63
C GLU A 36 -3.59 -20.80 8.57
N THR A 37 -4.87 -20.75 8.97
CA THR A 37 -6.00 -21.02 8.06
C THR A 37 -6.06 -19.98 6.94
N LEU A 38 -5.88 -18.69 7.27
CA LEU A 38 -5.88 -17.60 6.30
C LEU A 38 -4.72 -17.73 5.29
N MET A 39 -3.53 -18.07 5.78
CA MET A 39 -2.33 -18.28 4.98
C MET A 39 -2.49 -19.49 4.04
N SER A 40 -2.96 -20.62 4.56
CA SER A 40 -3.19 -21.84 3.78
C SER A 40 -4.26 -21.64 2.71
N ALA A 41 -5.39 -20.99 3.04
CA ALA A 41 -6.46 -20.73 2.10
C ALA A 41 -6.03 -19.75 0.98
N ARG A 42 -5.13 -18.80 1.31
CA ARG A 42 -4.56 -17.92 0.30
C ARG A 42 -3.54 -18.63 -0.58
N ALA A 43 -2.71 -19.50 -0.01
CA ALA A 43 -1.75 -20.32 -0.74
C ALA A 43 -2.44 -21.29 -1.72
N SER A 44 -3.65 -21.76 -1.41
CA SER A 44 -4.47 -22.58 -2.32
C SER A 44 -5.16 -21.77 -3.44
N GLY A 45 -4.88 -20.48 -3.57
CA GLY A 45 -5.38 -19.63 -4.65
C GLY A 45 -6.79 -19.06 -4.43
N LEU A 46 -7.40 -19.22 -3.25
CA LEU A 46 -8.73 -18.65 -2.99
C LEU A 46 -8.69 -17.12 -2.89
N ASN A 47 -9.75 -16.48 -3.37
CA ASN A 47 -9.94 -15.04 -3.25
C ASN A 47 -10.50 -14.64 -1.87
N TRP A 48 -10.33 -13.37 -1.47
CA TRP A 48 -10.67 -12.90 -0.11
C TRP A 48 -12.13 -13.12 0.29
N GLN A 49 -13.06 -12.99 -0.65
CA GLN A 49 -14.50 -13.21 -0.41
C GLN A 49 -14.81 -14.68 -0.06
N PRO A 50 -14.42 -15.68 -0.89
CA PRO A 50 -14.52 -17.09 -0.52
C PRO A 50 -13.83 -17.45 0.80
N ILE A 51 -12.64 -16.88 1.07
CA ILE A 51 -11.90 -17.15 2.31
C ILE A 51 -12.69 -16.67 3.53
N ALA A 52 -13.19 -15.42 3.49
CA ALA A 52 -13.98 -14.87 4.58
C ALA A 52 -15.26 -15.67 4.81
N ALA A 53 -16.03 -15.95 3.75
CA ALA A 53 -17.29 -16.68 3.86
C ALA A 53 -17.10 -18.11 4.40
N LYS A 54 -16.04 -18.81 3.98
CA LYS A 54 -15.82 -20.22 4.34
C LYS A 54 -15.15 -20.41 5.70
N HIS A 55 -14.19 -19.55 6.05
CA HIS A 55 -13.33 -19.75 7.23
C HIS A 55 -13.54 -18.72 8.32
N PHE A 56 -14.05 -17.52 8.00
CA PHE A 56 -14.18 -16.42 8.95
C PHE A 56 -15.54 -15.72 8.83
N PRO A 57 -16.66 -16.40 9.16
CA PRO A 57 -18.01 -15.87 8.93
C PRO A 57 -18.32 -14.59 9.73
N SER A 58 -17.57 -14.31 10.79
CA SER A 58 -17.67 -13.08 11.59
C SER A 58 -16.74 -11.95 11.14
N ARG A 59 -15.97 -12.15 10.06
CA ARG A 59 -14.99 -11.19 9.53
C ARG A 59 -15.23 -10.91 8.05
N THR A 60 -14.94 -9.69 7.63
CA THR A 60 -15.08 -9.30 6.22
C THR A 60 -13.87 -9.75 5.40
N ALA A 61 -14.05 -9.85 4.08
CA ALA A 61 -12.96 -10.10 3.14
C ALA A 61 -11.82 -9.07 3.27
N ASN A 62 -12.15 -7.81 3.53
CA ASN A 62 -11.17 -6.74 3.75
C ASN A 62 -10.35 -6.97 5.03
N ALA A 63 -10.98 -7.47 6.11
CA ALA A 63 -10.26 -7.82 7.33
C ALA A 63 -9.27 -8.96 7.08
N CYS A 64 -9.65 -9.98 6.29
CA CYS A 64 -8.77 -11.08 5.89
C CYS A 64 -7.58 -10.58 5.07
N ARG A 65 -7.83 -9.71 4.08
CA ARG A 65 -6.75 -9.08 3.29
C ARG A 65 -5.77 -8.32 4.19
N LYS A 66 -6.26 -7.41 5.03
CA LYS A 66 -5.42 -6.60 5.93
C LYS A 66 -4.62 -7.46 6.90
N ARG A 67 -5.20 -8.54 7.43
CA ARG A 67 -4.46 -9.47 8.29
C ARG A 67 -3.35 -10.16 7.51
N HIS A 68 -3.64 -10.68 6.32
CA HIS A 68 -2.65 -11.34 5.48
C HIS A 68 -1.51 -10.40 5.10
N GLU A 69 -1.79 -9.14 4.74
CA GLU A 69 -0.76 -8.13 4.47
C GLU A 69 0.19 -7.96 5.66
N ARG A 70 -0.34 -7.81 6.88
CA ARG A 70 0.48 -7.73 8.11
C ARG A 70 1.29 -8.99 8.38
N LEU A 71 0.73 -10.17 8.10
CA LEU A 71 1.44 -11.45 8.25
C LEU A 71 2.60 -11.55 7.26
N MET A 72 2.40 -11.11 6.01
CA MET A 72 3.44 -11.04 4.99
C MET A 72 4.52 -10.03 5.35
N GLU A 73 4.16 -8.83 5.81
CA GLU A 73 5.13 -7.81 6.27
C GLU A 73 6.02 -8.35 7.39
N ARG A 74 5.42 -9.02 8.39
CA ARG A 74 6.17 -9.65 9.47
C ARG A 74 7.08 -10.77 8.95
N LYS A 75 6.57 -11.65 8.09
CA LYS A 75 7.37 -12.71 7.49
C LYS A 75 8.54 -12.15 6.68
N ASN A 76 8.31 -11.11 5.89
CA ASN A 76 9.36 -10.43 5.12
C ASN A 76 10.41 -9.79 6.03
N ALA A 77 10.02 -9.30 7.21
CA ALA A 77 10.95 -8.80 8.22
C ALA A 77 11.76 -9.94 8.87
N GLU A 78 11.12 -11.08 9.16
CA GLU A 78 11.78 -12.31 9.63
C GLU A 78 12.68 -12.93 8.55
N ASP A 79 12.36 -12.74 7.27
CA ASP A 79 13.16 -13.21 6.14
C ASP A 79 14.52 -12.50 6.02
N TRP A 80 14.72 -11.39 6.74
CA TRP A 80 16.01 -10.75 6.98
C TRP A 80 16.35 -10.77 8.47
N ASP A 81 16.21 -11.94 9.09
CA ASP A 81 16.67 -12.16 10.45
C ASP A 81 18.16 -11.79 10.64
N GLY A 82 18.56 -11.69 11.91
CA GLY A 82 19.93 -11.31 12.29
C GLY A 82 20.99 -12.19 11.63
N VAL A 83 20.72 -13.49 11.45
CA VAL A 83 21.68 -14.45 10.86
C VAL A 83 21.89 -14.17 9.37
N LYS A 84 20.82 -13.92 8.61
CA LYS A 84 20.93 -13.55 7.19
C LYS A 84 21.58 -12.19 7.01
N LEU A 85 21.31 -11.23 7.91
CA LEU A 85 21.98 -9.93 7.89
C LEU A 85 23.47 -10.04 8.22
N GLU A 86 23.85 -10.85 9.21
CA GLU A 86 25.25 -11.13 9.55
C GLU A 86 25.99 -11.78 8.37
N THR A 87 25.36 -12.78 7.74
CA THR A 87 25.91 -13.43 6.55
C THR A 87 26.11 -12.42 5.41
N LEU A 88 25.11 -11.57 5.13
CA LEU A 88 25.23 -10.51 4.14
C LEU A 88 26.37 -9.53 4.49
N ALA A 89 26.50 -9.15 5.75
CA ALA A 89 27.54 -8.23 6.19
C ALA A 89 28.95 -8.82 6.03
N MET A 90 29.14 -10.10 6.36
CA MET A 90 30.40 -10.80 6.16
C MET A 90 30.77 -10.86 4.68
N GLU A 91 29.85 -11.34 3.83
CA GLU A 91 30.11 -11.43 2.39
C GLU A 91 30.31 -10.05 1.76
N TYR A 92 29.53 -9.06 2.16
CA TYR A 92 29.74 -7.68 1.74
C TYR A 92 31.17 -7.23 2.02
N MET A 93 31.67 -7.44 3.25
CA MET A 93 33.02 -7.03 3.63
C MET A 93 34.11 -7.79 2.85
N ASN A 94 33.89 -9.07 2.54
CA ASN A 94 34.82 -9.88 1.75
C ASN A 94 35.01 -9.33 0.32
N VAL A 95 33.92 -8.92 -0.34
CA VAL A 95 33.97 -8.44 -1.74
C VAL A 95 33.90 -6.91 -1.88
N ARG A 96 33.79 -6.17 -0.77
CA ARG A 96 33.54 -4.72 -0.71
C ARG A 96 34.44 -3.95 -1.67
N ARG A 97 35.75 -4.16 -1.55
CA ARG A 97 36.74 -3.43 -2.36
C ARG A 97 36.56 -3.70 -3.85
N GLU A 98 36.41 -4.96 -4.23
CA GLU A 98 36.34 -5.38 -5.63
C GLU A 98 35.10 -4.81 -6.33
N MET A 99 33.94 -4.83 -5.66
CA MET A 99 32.70 -4.24 -6.17
C MET A 99 32.86 -2.74 -6.46
N TRP A 100 33.46 -1.99 -5.53
CA TRP A 100 33.54 -0.54 -5.63
C TRP A 100 34.67 -0.05 -6.54
N ILE A 101 35.76 -0.81 -6.70
CA ILE A 101 36.86 -0.45 -7.63
C ILE A 101 36.35 -0.29 -9.07
N VAL A 102 35.43 -1.16 -9.51
CA VAL A 102 34.89 -1.09 -10.87
C VAL A 102 34.21 0.25 -11.14
N LEU A 103 33.41 0.73 -10.19
CA LEU A 103 32.73 2.02 -10.32
C LEU A 103 33.71 3.18 -10.15
N SER A 104 34.63 3.08 -9.20
CA SER A 104 35.58 4.15 -8.90
C SER A 104 36.52 4.44 -10.06
N ASN A 105 36.96 3.42 -10.78
CA ASN A 105 37.78 3.55 -11.98
C ASN A 105 37.06 4.28 -13.12
N ARG A 106 35.73 4.11 -13.23
CA ARG A 106 34.92 4.79 -14.27
C ARG A 106 34.67 6.27 -13.94
N VAL A 107 34.56 6.59 -12.66
CA VAL A 107 34.29 7.95 -12.17
C VAL A 107 35.59 8.76 -11.96
N GLY A 108 36.72 8.08 -11.79
CA GLY A 108 38.02 8.72 -11.50
C GLY A 108 38.20 9.09 -10.02
N GLU A 109 37.48 8.43 -9.13
CA GLU A 109 37.45 8.74 -7.69
C GLU A 109 37.97 7.58 -6.84
N LYS A 110 38.29 7.82 -5.57
CA LYS A 110 38.65 6.75 -4.62
C LYS A 110 37.42 5.88 -4.31
N TRP A 111 37.58 4.55 -4.31
CA TRP A 111 36.46 3.61 -4.09
C TRP A 111 35.70 3.85 -2.77
N THR A 112 36.40 4.27 -1.71
CA THR A 112 35.78 4.62 -0.42
C THR A 112 34.87 5.84 -0.50
N ILE A 113 35.22 6.82 -1.34
CA ILE A 113 34.43 8.04 -1.55
C ILE A 113 33.18 7.71 -2.37
N VAL A 114 33.33 6.87 -3.41
CA VAL A 114 32.23 6.43 -4.26
C VAL A 114 31.21 5.63 -3.46
N GLU A 115 31.65 4.66 -2.66
CA GLU A 115 30.79 3.90 -1.76
C GLU A 115 30.02 4.83 -0.81
N ALA A 116 30.73 5.73 -0.12
CA ALA A 116 30.10 6.67 0.81
C ALA A 116 29.03 7.53 0.13
N LYS A 117 29.31 8.04 -1.08
CA LYS A 117 28.34 8.82 -1.84
C LYS A 117 27.16 8.00 -2.33
N CYS A 118 27.37 6.76 -2.76
CA CYS A 118 26.28 5.88 -3.16
C CYS A 118 25.35 5.54 -2.00
N MET A 119 25.89 5.28 -0.81
CA MET A 119 25.12 5.02 0.40
C MET A 119 24.40 6.28 0.93
N GLU A 120 25.08 7.44 0.90
CA GLU A 120 24.51 8.73 1.32
C GLU A 120 23.30 9.15 0.46
N LYS A 121 23.44 9.04 -0.87
CA LYS A 121 22.36 9.42 -1.80
C LYS A 121 21.28 8.36 -1.93
N GLY A 122 21.65 7.09 -1.77
CA GLY A 122 20.77 5.95 -1.98
C GLY A 122 20.38 5.74 -3.44
N LEU A 123 19.89 4.53 -3.74
CA LEU A 123 19.61 4.10 -5.11
C LEU A 123 18.57 4.97 -5.84
N LYS A 124 17.49 5.38 -5.15
CA LYS A 124 16.41 6.17 -5.75
C LYS A 124 16.90 7.53 -6.29
N SER A 125 17.75 8.23 -5.52
CA SER A 125 18.31 9.52 -5.91
C SER A 125 19.25 9.37 -7.11
N LEU A 126 20.12 8.34 -7.09
CA LEU A 126 21.03 8.05 -8.20
C LEU A 126 20.28 7.73 -9.50
N GLN A 127 19.20 6.93 -9.42
CA GLN A 127 18.34 6.64 -10.57
C GLN A 127 17.67 7.90 -11.13
N GLN A 128 17.23 8.82 -10.27
CA GLN A 128 16.65 10.09 -10.70
C GLN A 128 17.69 10.96 -11.40
N ALA A 129 18.89 11.10 -10.82
CA ALA A 129 20.00 11.85 -11.41
C ALA A 129 20.40 11.29 -12.78
N HIS A 130 20.46 9.95 -12.91
CA HIS A 130 20.73 9.28 -14.18
C HIS A 130 19.69 9.62 -15.26
N ARG A 131 18.39 9.53 -14.94
CA ARG A 131 17.32 9.90 -15.89
C ARG A 131 17.42 11.36 -16.33
N SER A 132 17.70 12.27 -15.40
CA SER A 132 17.89 13.69 -15.70
C SER A 132 19.11 13.93 -16.61
N ALA A 133 20.22 13.24 -16.36
CA ALA A 133 21.42 13.32 -17.18
C ALA A 133 21.17 12.83 -18.62
N GLN A 134 20.48 11.69 -18.78
CA GLN A 134 20.12 11.17 -20.11
C GLN A 134 19.20 12.11 -20.89
N ARG A 135 18.24 12.77 -20.21
CA ARG A 135 17.38 13.77 -20.85
C ARG A 135 18.19 14.97 -21.34
N LYS A 136 19.16 15.43 -20.54
CA LYS A 136 20.05 16.54 -20.91
C LYS A 136 20.93 16.17 -22.11
N GLU A 137 21.48 14.96 -22.15
CA GLU A 137 22.28 14.47 -23.28
C GLU A 137 21.46 14.42 -24.59
N ARG A 138 20.21 13.96 -24.52
CA ARG A 138 19.28 13.97 -25.67
C ARG A 138 18.85 15.37 -26.10
N GLY A 139 18.69 16.30 -25.16
CA GLY A 139 18.39 17.70 -25.47
C GLY A 139 19.58 18.46 -26.05
N ASN A 140 20.81 18.05 -25.72
CA ASN A 140 22.05 18.71 -26.15
C ASN A 140 22.62 18.15 -27.48
N SER A 141 22.05 17.05 -27.99
CA SER A 141 22.42 16.43 -29.29
C SER A 141 21.60 16.96 -30.46
N VAL A 142 20.56 17.76 -30.20
CA VAL A 142 19.83 18.54 -31.21
C VAL A 142 20.22 20.00 -31.05
N GLY A 143 21.44 20.31 -31.49
CA GLY A 143 21.80 21.69 -31.75
C GLY A 143 21.01 22.19 -32.95
N ASP A 144 20.37 23.33 -32.76
CA ASP A 144 20.20 24.33 -33.82
C ASP A 144 19.17 24.00 -34.92
N SER A 145 17.89 24.23 -34.61
CA SER A 145 16.94 24.89 -35.52
C SER A 145 15.68 25.32 -34.75
N GLY A 146 15.65 26.61 -34.39
CA GLY A 146 14.49 27.49 -34.44
C GLY A 146 13.12 27.08 -33.86
N ILE A 147 12.67 27.90 -32.90
CA ILE A 147 11.25 28.26 -32.62
C ILE A 147 10.48 27.26 -31.74
N GLY A 148 10.16 27.70 -30.52
CA GLY A 148 9.26 26.99 -29.61
C GLY A 148 9.02 27.72 -28.29
N ILE A 149 8.52 28.96 -28.39
CA ILE A 149 7.60 29.66 -27.48
C ILE A 149 7.58 29.15 -26.03
N GLY A 150 8.10 29.97 -25.11
CA GLY A 150 8.07 29.70 -23.69
C GLY A 150 6.66 29.57 -23.13
N PHE A 151 6.50 28.63 -22.21
CA PHE A 151 5.41 28.61 -21.24
C PHE A 151 6.01 28.48 -19.84
N PRO A 152 5.85 29.48 -18.96
CA PRO A 152 6.21 29.33 -17.56
C PRO A 152 5.16 28.49 -16.84
N ASP A 153 5.71 27.61 -15.99
CA ASP A 153 5.08 26.92 -14.87
C ASP A 153 4.21 27.87 -14.03
N ALA A 154 2.90 27.60 -13.97
CA ALA A 154 1.98 28.25 -13.05
C ALA A 154 0.79 27.33 -12.74
N GLY A 155 0.53 27.13 -11.44
CA GLY A 155 -0.82 26.83 -10.95
C GLY A 155 -1.08 25.38 -10.61
N TYR A 156 -0.79 25.04 -9.35
CA TYR A 156 -1.71 24.20 -8.58
C TYR A 156 -3.10 24.86 -8.66
N GLU A 157 -4.12 24.14 -9.09
CA GLU A 157 -5.48 24.40 -8.64
C GLU A 157 -6.31 23.14 -8.76
N SER A 158 -6.76 22.71 -7.60
CA SER A 158 -7.75 21.68 -7.38
C SER A 158 -9.11 22.35 -7.53
N ASP A 159 -9.90 22.02 -8.54
CA ASP A 159 -11.35 22.02 -8.35
C ASP A 159 -12.09 21.00 -9.21
N ASN A 160 -13.16 20.58 -8.57
CA ASN A 160 -14.11 19.53 -8.78
C ASN A 160 -15.11 19.84 -9.91
N SER A 161 -15.80 18.78 -10.32
CA SER A 161 -17.17 18.74 -10.84
C SER A 161 -17.42 18.69 -12.36
N HIS A 162 -18.34 17.76 -12.67
CA HIS A 162 -19.38 17.83 -13.68
C HIS A 162 -19.15 17.12 -15.02
N ILE A 163 -19.29 15.79 -15.02
CA ILE A 163 -19.72 15.04 -16.21
C ILE A 163 -21.25 15.19 -16.31
N SER A 164 -21.71 16.04 -17.23
CA SER A 164 -23.00 15.89 -17.88
C SER A 164 -22.80 15.95 -19.39
N GLU A 165 -22.59 14.79 -20.02
CA GLU A 165 -22.69 14.67 -21.47
C GLU A 165 -24.16 14.66 -21.86
N ARG A 166 -24.59 15.79 -22.45
CA ARG A 166 -25.81 15.87 -23.23
C ARG A 166 -25.53 15.46 -24.68
N SER A 167 -26.47 14.68 -25.17
CA SER A 167 -26.79 14.29 -26.54
C SER A 167 -26.42 15.28 -27.64
N ASP A 168 -25.99 14.74 -28.79
CA ASP A 168 -26.52 15.18 -30.08
C ASP A 168 -26.71 14.00 -31.02
N GLY A 169 -27.94 13.88 -31.51
CA GLY A 169 -28.38 12.80 -32.39
C GLY A 169 -28.07 13.12 -33.85
N HIS A 170 -27.85 12.05 -34.62
CA HIS A 170 -28.02 12.09 -36.06
C HIS A 170 -28.73 10.81 -36.50
N ALA A 171 -29.91 10.97 -37.10
CA ALA A 171 -30.84 9.92 -37.46
C ALA A 171 -30.81 9.64 -38.98
N LEU A 172 -30.77 8.35 -39.32
CA LEU A 172 -31.42 7.66 -40.46
C LEU A 172 -30.95 7.98 -41.90
N PRO A 173 -31.15 7.10 -42.92
CA PRO A 173 -32.25 6.12 -43.05
C PRO A 173 -31.96 4.72 -43.63
N GLY A 174 -32.78 3.75 -43.18
CA GLY A 174 -33.69 2.90 -43.99
C GLY A 174 -33.18 1.91 -45.06
N GLN A 175 -33.94 0.79 -45.14
CA GLN A 175 -33.96 -0.33 -46.12
C GLN A 175 -33.03 -1.51 -45.73
N HIS A 176 -33.50 -2.76 -45.58
CA HIS A 176 -34.63 -3.49 -46.17
C HIS A 176 -35.06 -4.64 -45.24
#